data_AF-A0A8J7N950-F1
#
_entry.id   AF-A0A8J7N950-F1
#
_cell.length_a   1.000
_cell.length_b   1.000
_cell.length_c   1.000
_cell.angle_alpha   90.00
_cell.angle_beta   90.00
_cell.angle_gamma   90.00
#
_symmetry.space_group_name_H-M   'P 1'
#
loop_
_entity.id
_entity.type
_entity.pdbx_description
1 polymer ?
#
loop_
_entity_poly.entity_id
_entity_poly.type
_entity_poly.pdbx_seq_one_letter_code
_entity_poly.pdbx_strand_id
1 'polypeptide(L)'
;MRHLPPFPDLRAFLDWAEAERDLARIAAPIALRHEMTAVELAALRAGGPILRFEHPTGAGGARAGLPVVANLFGTRRRVAAGLGLLPEDVAGFGAFLAALRAPAPVEGMRDALARWPLLKAALATRPRHLSKPPAQQDSLANLAALPVQTPWPEDAGPLITWPVVVTRPCGS
;
A
#
# COMPACT_ATOMS: atom_id res chain seq x y z
N MET A 1 -2.66 -14.21 14.40
CA MET A 1 -1.40 -13.67 14.94
C MET A 1 -1.14 -12.37 14.21
N ARG A 2 -1.09 -11.25 14.93
CA ARG A 2 -0.61 -9.97 14.42
C ARG A 2 0.45 -9.53 15.41
N HIS A 3 1.66 -9.33 14.92
CA HIS A 3 2.81 -8.93 15.75
C HIS A 3 3.03 -7.43 15.68
N LEU A 4 2.55 -6.79 14.61
CA LEU A 4 2.60 -5.36 14.40
C LEU A 4 1.20 -4.75 14.56
N PRO A 5 1.12 -3.49 15.01
CA PRO A 5 -0.16 -2.80 15.12
C PRO A 5 -0.85 -2.73 13.76
N PRO A 6 -2.20 -2.74 13.71
CA PRO A 6 -2.91 -2.46 12.46
C PRO A 6 -2.61 -1.03 12.02
N PHE A 7 -2.27 -0.85 10.75
CA PHE A 7 -2.13 0.47 10.14
C PHE A 7 -3.49 0.92 9.60
N PRO A 8 -4.18 1.88 10.25
CA PRO A 8 -5.52 2.29 9.82
C PRO A 8 -5.52 3.05 8.50
N ASP A 9 -4.39 3.68 8.14
CA ASP A 9 -4.19 4.37 6.86
C ASP A 9 -2.71 4.35 6.45
N LEU A 10 -2.42 4.90 5.26
CA LEU A 10 -1.07 5.00 4.73
C LEU A 10 -0.15 5.87 5.62
N ARG A 11 -0.67 6.94 6.23
CA ARG A 11 0.14 7.84 7.07
C ARG A 11 0.68 7.09 8.28
N ALA A 12 -0.16 6.32 8.96
CA ALA A 12 0.26 5.49 10.09
C ALA A 12 1.36 4.47 9.71
N PHE A 13 1.30 3.91 8.50
CA PHE A 13 2.37 3.02 8.01
C PHE A 13 3.68 3.78 7.76
N LEU A 14 3.61 4.98 7.19
CA LEU A 14 4.79 5.82 6.94
C LEU A 14 5.41 6.32 8.26
N ASP A 15 4.60 6.68 9.25
CA ASP A 15 5.07 7.10 10.58
C ASP A 15 5.81 5.97 11.28
N TRP A 16 5.29 4.74 11.19
CA TRP A 16 5.99 3.55 11.68
C TRP A 16 7.31 3.32 10.93
N ALA A 17 7.30 3.38 9.60
CA ALA A 17 8.52 3.19 8.82
C ALA A 17 9.59 4.27 9.11
N GLU A 18 9.17 5.53 9.36
CA GLU A 18 10.06 6.61 9.77
C GLU A 18 10.66 6.36 11.15
N ALA A 19 9.86 5.87 12.12
CA ALA A 19 10.36 5.46 13.43
C ALA A 19 11.37 4.30 13.35
N GLU A 20 11.16 3.37 12.42
CA GLU A 20 12.08 2.25 12.12
C GLU A 20 13.31 2.68 11.28
N ARG A 21 13.44 3.98 10.95
CA ARG A 21 14.48 4.52 10.06
C ARG A 21 14.48 3.87 8.66
N ASP A 22 13.32 3.40 8.20
CA ASP A 22 13.09 2.78 6.89
C ASP A 22 12.32 3.70 5.94
N LEU A 23 12.36 5.01 6.19
CA LEU A 23 11.83 6.05 5.32
C LEU A 23 12.89 7.14 5.13
N ALA A 24 13.18 7.47 3.87
CA ALA A 24 14.04 8.57 3.49
C ALA A 24 13.22 9.69 2.83
N ARG A 25 13.41 10.91 3.34
CA ARG A 25 12.84 12.13 2.75
C ARG A 25 13.81 12.70 1.73
N ILE A 26 13.34 12.86 0.50
CA ILE A 26 14.12 13.43 -0.60
C ILE A 26 13.62 14.85 -0.83
N ALA A 27 14.33 15.81 -0.24
CA ALA A 27 14.05 17.24 -0.37
C ALA A 27 14.63 17.84 -1.66
N ALA A 28 15.55 17.15 -2.33
CA ALA A 28 16.03 17.58 -3.64
C ALA A 28 14.85 17.64 -4.64
N PRO A 29 14.79 18.65 -5.52
CA PRO A 29 13.88 18.64 -6.66
C PRO A 29 14.19 17.44 -7.55
N ILE A 30 13.18 16.62 -7.85
CA ILE A 30 13.34 15.40 -8.65
C ILE A 30 12.30 15.38 -9.77
N ALA A 31 12.75 15.18 -11.01
CA ALA A 31 11.87 15.11 -12.17
C ALA A 31 11.00 13.85 -12.15
N LEU A 32 9.71 14.03 -12.42
CA LEU A 32 8.73 12.94 -12.59
C LEU A 32 9.00 12.09 -13.82
N ARG A 33 9.72 12.64 -14.80
CA ARG A 33 10.12 11.94 -16.01
C ARG A 33 11.50 11.33 -15.78
N HIS A 34 11.53 10.00 -15.71
CA HIS A 34 12.72 9.14 -15.64
C HIS A 34 13.55 9.22 -14.35
N GLU A 35 13.83 10.42 -13.84
CA GLU A 35 14.72 10.62 -12.69
C GLU A 35 14.19 9.97 -11.41
N MET A 36 12.92 10.24 -11.06
CA MET A 36 12.29 9.64 -9.89
C MET A 36 12.35 8.11 -9.91
N THR A 37 12.03 7.50 -11.06
CA THR A 37 12.12 6.05 -11.28
C THR A 37 13.55 5.54 -11.13
N ALA A 38 14.56 6.28 -11.62
CA ALA A 38 15.95 5.88 -11.47
C ALA A 38 16.37 5.82 -9.98
N VAL A 39 15.95 6.79 -9.17
CA VAL A 39 16.19 6.80 -7.72
C VAL A 39 15.43 5.65 -7.05
N GLU A 40 14.16 5.44 -7.38
CA GLU A 40 13.36 4.32 -6.87
C GLU A 40 14.02 2.97 -7.20
N LEU A 41 14.46 2.77 -8.43
CA LEU A 41 15.10 1.53 -8.88
C LEU A 41 16.41 1.27 -8.15
N ALA A 42 17.22 2.31 -7.93
CA ALA A 42 18.46 2.20 -7.17
C ALA A 42 18.17 1.79 -5.71
N ALA A 43 17.18 2.43 -5.07
CA ALA A 43 16.77 2.08 -3.72
C ALA A 43 16.22 0.65 -3.64
N LEU A 44 15.37 0.24 -4.58
CA LEU A 44 14.82 -1.12 -4.63
C LEU A 44 15.94 -2.18 -4.74
N ARG A 45 16.89 -1.99 -5.66
CA ARG A 45 18.02 -2.91 -5.86
C ARG A 45 18.94 -3.01 -4.64
N ALA A 46 19.07 -1.93 -3.89
CA ALA A 46 19.84 -1.89 -2.66
C ALA A 46 19.07 -2.41 -1.43
N GLY A 47 17.79 -2.78 -1.58
CA GLY A 47 16.91 -3.09 -0.43
C GLY A 47 16.68 -1.88 0.48
N GLY A 48 16.78 -0.67 -0.08
CA GLY A 48 16.72 0.60 0.62
C GLY A 48 15.33 0.99 1.15
N PRO A 49 15.24 2.17 1.78
CA PRO A 49 14.05 2.62 2.48
C PRO A 49 12.91 3.01 1.54
N ILE A 50 11.72 3.24 2.12
CA ILE A 50 10.65 3.97 1.46
C ILE A 50 11.19 5.36 1.08
N LEU A 51 10.85 5.82 -0.11
CA LEU A 51 11.23 7.16 -0.57
C LEU A 51 10.03 8.08 -0.51
N ARG A 52 10.18 9.23 0.14
CA ARG A 52 9.22 10.33 0.12
C ARG A 52 9.83 11.52 -0.59
N PHE A 53 9.46 11.72 -1.85
CA PHE A 53 9.87 12.87 -2.66
C PHE A 53 9.01 14.07 -2.30
N GLU A 54 9.62 15.09 -1.70
CA GLU A 54 8.89 16.27 -1.21
C GLU A 54 8.69 17.32 -2.30
N HIS A 55 9.58 17.34 -3.31
CA HIS A 55 9.58 18.35 -4.38
C HIS A 55 9.62 17.72 -5.78
N PRO A 56 8.60 16.93 -6.19
CA PRO A 56 8.52 16.44 -7.57
C PRO A 56 8.40 17.60 -8.57
N THR A 57 9.08 17.51 -9.70
CA THR A 57 9.00 18.51 -10.78
C THR A 57 8.40 17.90 -12.04
N GLY A 58 7.45 18.62 -12.63
CA GLY A 58 6.80 18.25 -13.89
C GLY A 58 7.59 18.70 -15.12
N ALA A 59 7.01 18.48 -16.30
CA ALA A 59 7.56 19.01 -17.54
C ALA A 59 7.66 20.56 -17.47
N GLY A 60 8.87 21.09 -17.70
CA GLY A 60 9.15 22.52 -17.57
C GLY A 60 9.64 22.97 -16.18
N GLY A 61 9.89 22.05 -15.24
CA GLY A 61 10.51 22.35 -13.95
C GLY A 61 9.55 22.89 -12.87
N ALA A 62 8.26 23.03 -13.19
CA ALA A 62 7.24 23.41 -12.21
C ALA A 62 7.12 22.36 -11.10
N ARG A 63 7.16 22.80 -9.84
CA ARG A 63 7.01 21.94 -8.67
C ARG A 63 5.57 21.49 -8.51
N ALA A 64 5.36 20.19 -8.28
CA ALA A 64 4.06 19.65 -7.93
C ALA A 64 3.67 20.00 -6.48
N GLY A 65 2.37 20.22 -6.25
CA GLY A 65 1.83 20.52 -4.92
C GLY A 65 1.72 19.32 -3.98
N LEU A 66 1.92 18.10 -4.49
CA LEU A 66 1.78 16.85 -3.75
C LEU A 66 3.11 16.10 -3.69
N PRO A 67 3.52 15.56 -2.52
CA PRO A 67 4.66 14.67 -2.43
C PRO A 67 4.36 13.31 -3.08
N VAL A 68 5.40 12.61 -3.53
CA VAL A 68 5.28 11.25 -4.07
C VAL A 68 5.96 10.28 -3.10
N VAL A 69 5.26 9.18 -2.80
CA VAL A 69 5.81 8.06 -2.04
C VAL A 69 6.09 6.91 -3.00
N ALA A 70 7.30 6.36 -2.94
CA ALA A 70 7.79 5.30 -3.80
C ALA A 70 8.53 4.23 -2.98
N ASN A 71 8.84 3.09 -3.60
CA ASN A 71 9.53 1.97 -2.95
C ASN A 71 8.84 1.43 -1.67
N LEU A 72 7.52 1.68 -1.54
CA LEU A 72 6.72 1.40 -0.33
C LEU A 72 6.86 -0.05 0.15
N PHE A 73 6.83 -1.00 -0.79
CA PHE A 73 6.93 -2.44 -0.52
C PHE A 73 8.20 -3.07 -1.12
N GLY A 74 9.29 -2.30 -1.22
CA GLY A 74 10.56 -2.75 -1.81
C GLY A 74 11.30 -3.85 -1.05
N THR A 75 10.84 -4.27 0.13
CA THR A 75 11.45 -5.36 0.91
C THR A 75 10.40 -6.33 1.45
N ARG A 76 10.81 -7.59 1.67
CA ARG A 76 9.96 -8.62 2.29
C ARG A 76 9.43 -8.19 3.67
N ARG A 77 10.26 -7.48 4.43
CA ARG A 77 9.88 -6.93 5.74
C ARG A 77 8.73 -5.94 5.63
N ARG A 78 8.79 -4.97 4.70
CA ARG A 78 7.71 -4.01 4.49
C ARG A 78 6.42 -4.66 3.98
N VAL A 79 6.53 -5.66 3.12
CA VAL A 79 5.37 -6.45 2.66
C VAL A 79 4.70 -7.17 3.84
N ALA A 80 5.47 -7.88 4.67
CA ALA A 80 4.94 -8.56 5.85
C ALA A 80 4.32 -7.57 6.85
N ALA A 81 4.99 -6.43 7.07
CA ALA A 81 4.48 -5.37 7.94
C ALA A 81 3.14 -4.81 7.44
N GLY A 82 2.96 -4.61 6.14
CA GLY A 82 1.68 -4.20 5.54
C GLY A 82 0.52 -5.18 5.84
N LEU A 83 0.83 -6.43 6.17
CA LEU A 83 -0.14 -7.45 6.61
C LEU A 83 -0.28 -7.56 8.14
N GLY A 84 0.49 -6.77 8.91
CA GLY A 84 0.56 -6.84 10.37
C GLY A 84 1.38 -8.02 10.89
N LEU A 85 2.31 -8.54 10.08
CA LEU A 85 3.06 -9.78 10.30
C LEU A 85 4.57 -9.55 10.35
N LEU A 86 5.30 -10.51 10.92
CA LEU A 86 6.73 -10.65 10.67
C LEU A 86 6.96 -11.50 9.40
N PRO A 87 8.11 -11.37 8.72
CA PRO A 87 8.41 -12.13 7.50
C PRO A 87 8.21 -13.65 7.62
N GLU A 88 8.59 -14.21 8.77
CA GLU A 88 8.47 -15.64 9.11
C GLU A 88 7.01 -16.12 9.18
N ASP A 89 6.06 -15.24 9.47
CA ASP A 89 4.64 -15.60 9.64
C ASP A 89 3.87 -15.65 8.31
N VAL A 90 4.45 -15.13 7.22
CA VAL A 90 3.75 -14.96 5.93
C VAL A 90 3.26 -16.30 5.38
N ALA A 91 4.05 -17.37 5.50
CA ALA A 91 3.67 -18.70 5.04
C ALA A 91 2.46 -19.25 5.83
N GLY A 92 2.49 -19.11 7.16
CA GLY A 92 1.38 -19.53 8.03
C GLY A 92 0.11 -18.73 7.76
N PHE A 93 0.24 -17.43 7.49
CA PHE A 93 -0.90 -16.59 7.09
C PHE A 93 -1.50 -17.02 5.75
N GLY A 94 -0.66 -17.43 4.78
CA GLY A 94 -1.13 -17.98 3.51
C GLY A 94 -1.95 -19.27 3.69
N ALA A 95 -1.48 -20.20 4.54
CA ALA A 95 -2.23 -21.41 4.87
C ALA A 95 -3.57 -21.09 5.56
N PHE A 96 -3.60 -20.09 6.44
CA PHE A 96 -4.83 -19.61 7.07
C PHE A 96 -5.83 -19.04 6.06
N LEU A 97 -5.38 -18.20 5.11
CA LEU A 97 -6.24 -17.67 4.04
C LEU A 97 -6.79 -18.78 3.12
N ALA A 98 -5.99 -19.80 2.82
CA ALA A 98 -6.43 -20.95 2.04
C ALA A 98 -7.56 -21.72 2.75
N ALA A 99 -7.44 -21.93 4.07
CA ALA A 99 -8.47 -22.56 4.88
C ALA A 99 -9.78 -21.75 4.94
N LEU A 100 -9.71 -20.42 4.88
CA LEU A 100 -10.91 -19.56 4.80
C LEU A 100 -11.63 -19.65 3.46
N ARG A 101 -10.89 -19.84 2.36
CA ARG A 101 -11.48 -19.91 1.00
C ARG A 101 -12.28 -21.19 0.78
N ALA A 102 -11.78 -22.31 1.29
CA ALA A 102 -12.42 -23.62 1.18
C ALA A 102 -12.42 -24.28 2.56
N PRO A 103 -13.35 -23.91 3.46
CA PRO A 103 -13.42 -24.51 4.78
C PRO A 103 -13.73 -26.00 4.63
N ALA A 104 -12.93 -26.86 5.28
CA ALA A 104 -13.25 -28.28 5.36
C ALA A 104 -14.63 -28.48 6.03
N PRO A 105 -15.35 -29.59 5.79
CA PRO A 105 -16.55 -29.91 6.56
C PRO A 105 -16.23 -29.89 8.06
N VAL A 106 -17.17 -29.41 8.88
CA VAL A 106 -17.04 -29.41 10.34
C VAL A 106 -17.50 -30.75 10.88
N GLU A 107 -16.63 -31.45 11.61
CA GLU A 107 -16.98 -32.71 12.28
C GLU A 107 -17.33 -32.44 13.75
N GLY A 108 -18.61 -32.19 14.02
CA GLY A 108 -19.15 -32.07 15.37
C GLY A 108 -18.89 -30.73 16.09
N MET A 109 -19.40 -30.62 17.32
CA MET A 109 -19.43 -29.36 18.08
C MET A 109 -18.05 -28.90 18.57
N ARG A 110 -17.11 -29.82 18.81
CA ARG A 110 -15.74 -29.49 19.25
C ARG A 110 -14.93 -28.82 18.14
N ASP A 111 -15.06 -29.30 16.91
CA ASP A 111 -14.41 -28.73 15.73
C ASP A 111 -15.02 -27.35 15.38
N ALA A 112 -16.33 -27.18 15.54
CA ALA A 112 -16.98 -25.89 15.39
C ALA A 112 -16.45 -24.81 16.37
N LEU A 113 -16.21 -25.18 17.63
CA LEU A 113 -15.60 -24.28 18.63
C LEU A 113 -14.15 -23.92 18.28
N ALA A 114 -13.36 -24.89 17.79
CA ALA A 114 -11.99 -24.65 17.35
C ALA A 114 -11.92 -23.67 16.15
N ARG A 115 -12.96 -23.66 15.31
CA ARG A 115 -13.07 -22.78 14.11
C ARG A 115 -13.78 -21.46 14.36
N TRP A 116 -14.28 -21.21 15.57
CA TRP A 116 -14.92 -19.94 15.94
C TRP A 116 -14.05 -18.69 15.65
N PRO A 117 -12.71 -18.69 15.87
CA PRO A 117 -11.87 -17.54 15.52
C PRO A 117 -11.83 -17.23 14.01
N LEU A 118 -11.87 -18.27 13.15
CA LEU A 118 -11.93 -18.11 11.69
C LEU A 118 -13.25 -17.45 11.27
N LEU A 119 -14.37 -17.92 11.81
CA LEU A 119 -15.70 -17.35 11.56
C LEU A 119 -15.79 -15.89 12.03
N LYS A 120 -15.29 -15.59 13.23
CA LYS A 120 -15.25 -14.22 13.77
C LYS A 120 -14.38 -13.29 12.89
N ALA A 121 -13.25 -13.79 12.36
CA ALA A 121 -12.40 -13.04 11.45
C ALA A 121 -13.12 -12.75 10.12
N ALA A 122 -13.83 -13.71 9.55
CA ALA A 122 -14.63 -13.52 8.34
C ALA A 122 -15.72 -12.46 8.55
N LEU A 123 -16.44 -12.49 9.68
CA LEU A 123 -17.48 -11.50 10.00
C LEU A 123 -16.91 -10.08 10.21
N ALA A 124 -15.66 -9.95 10.65
CA ALA A 124 -14.99 -8.67 10.87
C ALA A 124 -14.50 -7.97 9.58
N THR A 125 -14.67 -8.58 8.40
CA THR A 125 -14.21 -8.03 7.11
C THR A 125 -15.14 -6.98 6.50
N ARG A 126 -16.32 -6.74 7.07
CA ARG A 126 -17.28 -5.77 6.53
C ARG A 126 -16.71 -4.34 6.60
N PRO A 127 -16.70 -3.58 5.49
CA PRO A 127 -16.29 -2.18 5.49
C PRO A 127 -17.16 -1.35 6.46
N ARG A 128 -16.52 -0.42 7.16
CA ARG A 128 -17.24 0.58 7.97
C ARG A 128 -17.50 1.80 7.12
N HIS A 129 -18.73 2.28 7.10
CA HIS A 129 -19.10 3.51 6.40
C HIS A 129 -18.81 4.70 7.30
N LEU A 130 -18.06 5.67 6.77
CA LEU A 130 -17.69 6.89 7.48
C LEU A 130 -18.52 8.07 6.93
N SER A 131 -19.01 8.93 7.82
CA SER A 131 -19.75 10.14 7.44
C SER A 131 -18.85 11.27 6.92
N LYS A 132 -17.58 11.30 7.33
CA LYS A 132 -16.58 12.31 6.93
C LYS A 132 -15.24 11.64 6.61
N PRO A 133 -15.11 10.96 5.46
CA PRO A 133 -13.87 10.25 5.13
C PRO A 133 -12.76 11.24 4.73
N PRO A 134 -11.53 11.10 5.25
CA PRO A 134 -10.41 11.98 4.89
C PRO A 134 -10.13 12.07 3.39
N ALA A 135 -10.36 10.98 2.65
CA ALA A 135 -10.14 10.92 1.21
C ALA A 135 -11.09 11.81 0.37
N GLN A 136 -12.13 12.39 0.97
CA GLN A 136 -13.08 13.30 0.31
C GLN A 136 -12.97 14.76 0.80
N GLN A 137 -11.94 15.08 1.59
CA GLN A 137 -11.75 16.44 2.11
C GLN A 137 -11.30 17.42 1.03
N ASP A 138 -10.58 16.93 0.01
CA ASP A 138 -10.11 17.71 -1.13
C ASP A 138 -10.70 17.15 -2.43
N SER A 139 -10.94 18.04 -3.39
CA SER A 139 -11.37 17.67 -4.74
C SER A 139 -10.25 17.94 -5.74
N LEU A 140 -9.90 16.93 -6.54
CA LEU A 140 -8.97 17.09 -7.65
C LEU A 140 -9.75 17.48 -8.91
N ALA A 141 -9.65 18.74 -9.33
CA ALA A 141 -10.35 19.24 -10.52
C ALA A 141 -9.76 18.71 -11.84
N ASN A 142 -8.46 18.40 -11.86
CA ASN A 142 -7.74 17.98 -13.05
C ASN A 142 -6.67 16.95 -12.71
N LEU A 143 -6.64 15.82 -13.44
CA LEU A 143 -5.62 14.77 -13.30
C LEU A 143 -4.20 15.27 -13.58
N ALA A 144 -4.03 16.33 -14.38
CA ALA A 144 -2.73 16.95 -14.64
C ALA A 144 -2.09 17.57 -13.38
N ALA A 145 -2.86 17.78 -12.31
CA ALA A 145 -2.33 18.24 -11.02
C ALA A 145 -1.66 17.12 -10.21
N LEU A 146 -1.86 15.85 -10.58
CA LEU A 146 -1.21 14.72 -9.94
C LEU A 146 0.24 14.60 -10.42
N PRO A 147 1.21 14.39 -9.50
CA PRO A 147 2.59 14.13 -9.86
C PRO A 147 2.78 12.70 -10.37
N VAL A 148 2.23 12.40 -11.55
CA VAL A 148 2.31 11.09 -12.18
C VAL A 148 3.64 10.95 -12.90
N GLN A 149 4.35 9.85 -12.64
CA GLN A 149 5.65 9.57 -13.24
C GLN A 149 5.50 9.18 -14.72
N THR A 150 6.52 9.50 -15.53
CA THR A 150 6.80 8.81 -16.80
C THR A 150 8.05 7.96 -16.57
N PRO A 151 7.89 6.66 -16.29
CA PRO A 151 9.00 5.85 -15.79
C PRO A 151 10.14 5.63 -16.79
N TRP A 152 9.83 5.30 -18.03
CA TRP A 152 10.81 4.88 -19.04
C TRP A 152 10.85 5.82 -20.24
N PRO A 153 11.99 5.90 -20.97
CA PRO A 153 12.13 6.74 -22.17
C PRO A 153 11.09 6.45 -23.25
N GLU A 154 10.69 5.18 -23.39
CA GLU A 154 9.78 4.68 -24.40
C GLU A 154 8.30 4.72 -23.97
N ASP A 155 8.01 5.10 -22.72
CA ASP A 155 6.63 5.20 -22.24
C ASP A 155 5.87 6.29 -23.02
N ALA A 156 4.64 5.97 -23.44
CA ALA A 156 3.78 6.88 -24.21
C ALA A 156 3.36 8.14 -23.43
N GLY A 157 3.50 8.13 -22.10
CA GLY A 157 3.16 9.26 -21.23
C GLY A 157 3.19 8.90 -19.75
N PRO A 158 2.72 9.79 -18.88
CA PRO A 158 2.62 9.52 -17.45
C PRO A 158 1.69 8.33 -17.15
N LEU A 159 2.09 7.46 -16.22
CA LEU A 159 1.35 6.24 -15.86
C LEU A 159 1.05 6.18 -14.35
N ILE A 160 -0.22 5.96 -13.99
CA ILE A 160 -0.64 5.68 -12.62
C ILE A 160 -0.43 4.19 -12.33
N THR A 161 0.50 3.86 -11.43
CA THR A 161 0.97 2.48 -11.22
C THR A 161 0.39 1.76 -9.99
N TRP A 162 -0.18 2.50 -9.03
CA TRP A 162 -0.73 1.93 -7.78
C TRP A 162 -2.23 2.23 -7.53
N PRO A 163 -3.13 2.14 -8.53
CA PRO A 163 -4.55 2.31 -8.27
C PRO A 163 -5.15 1.05 -7.62
N VAL A 164 -6.09 1.23 -6.70
CA VAL A 164 -7.07 0.19 -6.35
C VAL A 164 -8.34 0.47 -7.13
N VAL A 165 -8.54 -0.23 -8.25
CA VAL A 165 -9.71 -0.05 -9.11
C VAL A 165 -10.89 -0.84 -8.53
N VAL A 166 -11.98 -0.14 -8.20
CA VAL A 166 -13.19 -0.73 -7.64
C VAL A 166 -14.30 -0.75 -8.68
N THR A 167 -14.86 -1.93 -8.95
CA THR A 167 -15.98 -2.11 -9.89
C THR A 167 -17.13 -2.84 -9.21
N ARG A 168 -18.35 -2.67 -9.74
CA ARG A 168 -19.55 -3.39 -9.31
C ARG A 168 -20.30 -3.88 -10.56
N PRO A 169 -20.74 -5.15 -10.63
CA PRO A 169 -21.61 -5.62 -11.71
C PRO A 169 -22.93 -4.84 -11.74
N CYS A 170 -23.52 -4.68 -12.93
CA CYS A 170 -24.87 -4.14 -13.04
C CYS A 170 -25.87 -5.09 -12.37
N GLY A 171 -26.72 -4.56 -11.46
CA GLY A 171 -27.81 -5.30 -10.82
C GLY A 171 -27.47 -6.00 -9.49
N SER A 172 -26.35 -5.65 -8.83
CA SER A 172 -25.96 -6.15 -7.49
C SER A 172 -26.57 -5.35 -6.35
#